data_AF-G0ZS31-F1
#
_entry.id   AF-G0ZS31-F1
#
_cell.length_a   1.000
_cell.length_b   1.000
_cell.length_c   1.000
_cell.angle_alpha   90.00
_cell.angle_beta   90.00
_cell.angle_gamma   90.00
#
_symmetry.space_group_name_H-M   'P 1'
#
loop_
_entity.id
_entity.type
_entity.pdbx_description
1 polymer ?
#
loop_
_entity_poly.entity_id
_entity_poly.type
_entity_poly.pdbx_seq_one_letter_code
_entity_poly.pdbx_strand_id
1 'polypeptide(L)' 'ISGFNRFRNKENPLEDPKNKQLVVFMDVVNYLKPRFVLMENVVNIVKFAGGYLGRYALGRLIGMNYQTRM' A
#
# COMPACT_ATOMS: atom_id res chain seq x y z
N ILE A 1 -10.08 -0.37 15.48
CA ILE A 1 -9.23 -1.48 14.96
C ILE A 1 -10.13 -2.70 14.91
N SER A 2 -10.40 -3.29 13.73
CA SER A 2 -11.22 -4.51 13.68
C SER A 2 -10.51 -5.66 14.40
N GLY A 3 -11.26 -6.54 15.09
CA GLY A 3 -10.71 -7.64 15.89
C GLY A 3 -9.81 -8.60 15.09
N PHE A 4 -10.01 -8.70 13.78
CA PHE A 4 -9.22 -9.53 12.86
C PHE A 4 -7.80 -9.00 12.57
N ASN A 5 -7.51 -7.75 12.91
CA ASN A 5 -6.18 -7.15 12.70
C ASN A 5 -5.22 -7.37 13.89
N ARG A 6 -5.65 -8.10 14.93
CA ARG A 6 -4.86 -8.36 16.14
C ARG A 6 -3.63 -9.25 15.88
N PHE A 7 -3.71 -10.15 14.91
CA PHE A 7 -2.64 -11.10 14.54
C PHE A 7 -1.86 -10.72 13.29
N ARG A 8 -2.00 -9.49 12.80
CA ARG A 8 -1.23 -9.04 11.63
C ARG A 8 0.23 -8.84 11.98
N ASN A 9 1.12 -9.16 11.04
CA ASN A 9 2.54 -8.90 11.18
C ASN A 9 2.79 -7.39 11.11
N LYS A 10 3.04 -6.77 12.27
CA LYS A 10 3.34 -5.34 12.36
C LYS A 10 4.83 -5.04 12.13
N GLU A 11 5.70 -6.01 12.35
CA GLU A 11 7.15 -5.88 12.18
C GLU A 11 7.51 -5.90 10.70
N ASN A 12 6.91 -6.81 9.93
CA ASN A 12 7.04 -6.86 8.48
C ASN A 12 5.67 -6.87 7.76
N PRO A 13 5.04 -5.69 7.60
CA PRO A 13 3.70 -5.57 7.01
C PRO A 13 3.53 -6.15 5.60
N LEU A 14 4.58 -6.17 4.78
CA LEU A 14 4.48 -6.64 3.38
C LEU A 14 4.55 -8.16 3.25
N GLU A 15 5.15 -8.84 4.22
CA GLU A 15 5.19 -10.31 4.25
C GLU A 15 3.86 -10.91 4.71
N ASP A 16 2.97 -10.11 5.32
CA ASP A 16 1.62 -10.55 5.63
C ASP A 16 0.87 -10.88 4.32
N PRO A 17 0.43 -12.13 4.12
CA PRO A 17 -0.26 -12.54 2.89
C PRO A 17 -1.48 -11.66 2.57
N LYS A 18 -2.11 -11.06 3.59
CA LYS A 18 -3.28 -10.19 3.42
C LYS A 18 -2.94 -8.83 2.80
N ASN A 19 -1.68 -8.42 2.81
CA ASN A 19 -1.23 -7.17 2.20
C ASN A 19 -0.60 -7.40 0.81
N LYS A 20 -0.47 -8.65 0.34
CA LYS A 20 0.13 -8.99 -0.96
C LYS A 20 -0.51 -8.29 -2.15
N GLN A 21 -1.82 -8.04 -2.11
CA GLN A 21 -2.54 -7.33 -3.18
C GLN A 21 -2.04 -5.89 -3.39
N LEU A 22 -1.51 -5.24 -2.35
CA LEU A 22 -0.88 -3.92 -2.48
C LEU A 22 0.35 -3.98 -3.40
N VAL A 23 1.17 -5.03 -3.23
CA VAL A 23 2.38 -5.23 -4.04
C VAL A 23 1.97 -5.51 -5.49
N VAL A 24 1.03 -6.44 -5.69
CA VAL A 24 0.53 -6.80 -7.03
C VAL A 24 -0.08 -5.58 -7.75
N PHE A 25 -0.86 -4.76 -7.06
CA PHE A 25 -1.42 -3.53 -7.64
C PHE A 25 -0.31 -2.60 -8.13
N MET A 26 0.73 -2.38 -7.32
CA MET A 26 1.87 -1.54 -7.71
C MET A 26 2.68 -2.13 -8.86
N ASP A 27 2.80 -3.46 -8.94
CA ASP A 27 3.47 -4.13 -10.05
C ASP A 27 2.70 -3.97 -11.37
N VAL A 28 1.36 -4.04 -11.31
CA VAL A 28 0.49 -3.77 -12.47
C VAL A 28 0.62 -2.32 -12.93
N VAL A 29 0.61 -1.36 -12.00
CA VAL A 29 0.85 0.07 -12.32
C VAL A 29 2.21 0.27 -12.97
N ASN A 30 3.27 -0.34 -12.42
CA ASN A 30 4.62 -0.22 -12.95
C ASN A 30 4.75 -0.81 -14.36
N TYR A 31 4.06 -1.93 -14.62
CA TYR A 31 4.06 -2.58 -15.93
C TYR A 31 3.29 -1.78 -16.98
N LEU A 32 2.06 -1.36 -16.67
CA LEU A 32 1.18 -0.70 -17.63
C LEU A 32 1.48 0.79 -17.81
N LYS A 33 2.09 1.44 -16.82
CA LYS A 33 2.41 2.87 -16.80
C LYS A 33 1.23 3.76 -17.21
N PRO A 34 0.05 3.63 -16.55
CA PRO A 34 -1.11 4.43 -16.89
C PRO A 34 -0.84 5.92 -16.65
N ARG A 35 -1.57 6.81 -17.33
CA ARG A 35 -1.44 8.27 -17.09
C ARG A 35 -1.90 8.71 -15.71
N PHE A 36 -2.87 8.00 -15.14
CA PHE A 36 -3.46 8.30 -13.83
C PHE A 36 -3.62 7.03 -13.02
N VAL A 37 -3.41 7.14 -11.71
CA VAL A 37 -3.59 6.05 -10.75
C VAL A 37 -4.48 6.56 -9.62
N LEU A 38 -5.54 5.82 -9.32
CA LEU A 38 -6.37 6.03 -8.13
C LEU A 38 -6.36 4.74 -7.32
N MET A 39 -5.96 4.84 -6.06
CA MET A 39 -5.90 3.70 -5.15
C MET A 39 -6.80 3.96 -3.94
N GLU A 40 -7.98 3.34 -3.93
CA GLU A 40 -8.92 3.40 -2.81
C GLU A 40 -8.56 2.33 -1.76
N ASN A 41 -8.70 2.68 -0.48
CA ASN A 41 -8.53 1.75 0.62
C ASN A 41 -9.19 2.29 1.90
N VAL A 42 -9.36 1.41 2.88
CA VAL A 42 -9.82 1.81 4.22
C VAL A 42 -8.77 2.69 4.91
N VAL A 43 -9.25 3.66 5.71
CA VAL A 43 -8.40 4.59 6.51
C VAL A 43 -7.34 3.86 7.36
N ASN A 44 -7.56 2.59 7.67
CA ASN A 44 -6.61 1.78 8.39
C ASN A 44 -5.24 1.62 7.69
N ILE A 45 -5.14 1.86 6.37
CA ILE A 45 -3.88 1.79 5.62
C ILE A 45 -2.84 2.83 6.10
N VAL A 46 -3.29 4.01 6.55
CA VAL A 46 -2.43 5.06 7.12
C VAL A 46 -2.24 4.95 8.63
N LYS A 47 -3.01 4.08 9.31
CA LYS A 47 -2.90 3.85 10.77
C LYS A 47 -2.13 2.57 11.11
N PHE A 48 -2.20 1.55 10.28
CA PHE A 48 -1.57 0.25 10.53
C PHE A 48 -0.04 0.34 10.45
N ALA A 49 0.65 -0.29 11.41
CA ALA A 49 2.12 -0.32 11.51
C ALA A 49 2.77 1.07 11.33
N GLY A 50 2.23 2.11 11.98
CA GLY A 50 2.73 3.48 11.82
C GLY A 50 2.58 4.02 10.39
N GLY A 51 1.48 3.67 9.72
CA GLY A 51 1.18 4.06 8.34
C GLY A 51 2.12 3.46 7.30
N TYR A 52 2.79 2.34 7.60
CA TYR A 52 3.78 1.74 6.72
C TYR A 52 3.23 1.47 5.31
N LEU A 53 2.03 0.87 5.21
CA LEU A 53 1.45 0.51 3.91
C LEU A 53 1.12 1.75 3.06
N GLY A 54 0.63 2.83 3.67
CA GLY A 54 0.40 4.10 2.97
C GLY A 54 1.70 4.74 2.49
N ARG A 55 2.72 4.79 3.35
CA ARG A 55 4.06 5.30 2.97
C ARG A 55 4.72 4.45 1.88
N TYR A 56 4.57 3.13 1.95
CA TYR A 56 5.02 2.22 0.91
C TYR A 56 4.35 2.52 -0.43
N ALA A 57 3.02 2.66 -0.44
CA ALA A 57 2.28 2.96 -1.67
C ALA A 57 2.74 4.28 -2.31
N LEU A 58 2.86 5.34 -1.49
CA LEU A 58 3.34 6.64 -1.92
C LEU A 58 4.78 6.57 -2.46
N GLY A 59 5.68 5.90 -1.73
CA GLY A 59 7.08 5.73 -2.11
C GLY A 59 7.25 4.96 -3.43
N ARG A 60 6.42 3.93 -3.67
CA ARG A 60 6.42 3.20 -4.95
C ARG A 60 6.04 4.10 -6.13
N LEU A 61 4.99 4.90 -5.98
CA LEU A 61 4.54 5.83 -7.02
C LEU A 61 5.56 6.95 -7.28
N ILE A 62 6.18 7.52 -6.23
CA ILE A 62 7.27 8.49 -6.37
C ILE A 62 8.47 7.85 -7.09
N GLY A 63 8.85 6.62 -6.72
CA GLY A 63 9.93 5.88 -7.39
C GLY A 63 9.64 5.55 -8.87
N MET A 64 8.36 5.51 -9.25
CA MET A 64 7.90 5.39 -10.64
C MET A 64 7.76 6.75 -11.36
N ASN A 65 8.18 7.85 -10.73
CA ASN A 65 8.06 9.23 -11.23
C ASN A 65 6.62 9.73 -11.43
N TYR A 66 5.66 9.20 -10.66
CA TYR A 66 4.32 9.76 -10.62
C TYR A 66 4.27 11.00 -9.71
N GLN A 67 3.49 12.00 -10.12
CA GLN A 67 3.05 13.04 -9.20
C GLN A 67 1.97 12.45 -8.27
N THR A 68 2.17 12.58 -6.96
CA THR A 68 1.33 11.89 -5.98
C THR A 68 0.85 12.80 -4.88
N ARG A 69 -0.35 12.52 -4.36
CA ARG A 69 -0.92 13.10 -3.15
C ARG A 69 -1.73 12.03 -2.41
N MET A 70 -1.81 12.13 -1.09
CA MET A 70 -2.57 11.23 -0.23
C MET A 70 -3.52 12.01 0.67
#